data_AF-A0A8B8CRG9-F1
#
_entry.id   AF-A0A8B8CRG9-F1
#
_cell.length_a   1.000
_cell.length_b   1.000
_cell.length_c   1.000
_cell.angle_alpha   90.00
_cell.angle_beta   90.00
_cell.angle_gamma   90.00
#
_symmetry.space_group_name_H-M   'P 1'
#
loop_
_entity.id
_entity.type
_entity.pdbx_description
1 polymer ?
#
loop_
_entity_poly.entity_id
_entity_poly.type
_entity_poly.pdbx_seq_one_letter_code
_entity_poly.pdbx_strand_id
1 'polypeptide(L)'
;MSYVSMLRLLDRDNVNEGDSFQLTAAIQEYPLSGEGGVSVNFLAERPKLGVPSPNILFHFNPRPANRLILNSCVNGRWQQEHQVTGNDLDGMLLQTPFDLKIQILTVGDTESEFEVYINDVFLTTFRSPFPITNTMFIGFSPSIRISMPRLLLK
;
A
#
# COMPACT_ATOMS: atom_id res chain seq x y z
N MET A 1 -12.71 -8.17 -0.81
CA MET A 1 -11.31 -7.80 -1.10
C MET A 1 -10.82 -8.68 -2.23
N SER A 2 -10.20 -8.09 -3.22
CA SER A 2 -9.57 -8.77 -4.37
C SER A 2 -8.06 -8.88 -4.14
N TYR A 3 -7.39 -9.79 -4.84
CA TYR A 3 -5.96 -10.05 -4.64
C TYR A 3 -5.23 -10.30 -5.97
N VAL A 4 -4.01 -9.78 -6.09
CA VAL A 4 -3.05 -10.15 -7.14
C VAL A 4 -1.83 -10.78 -6.49
N SER A 5 -1.38 -11.91 -7.04
CA SER A 5 -0.11 -12.55 -6.64
C SER A 5 1.06 -11.74 -7.18
N MET A 6 2.07 -11.53 -6.36
CA MET A 6 3.25 -10.75 -6.73
C MET A 6 4.32 -11.57 -7.47
N LEU A 7 4.16 -12.88 -7.60
CA LEU A 7 5.16 -13.77 -8.23
C LEU A 7 6.61 -13.48 -7.78
N ARG A 8 6.82 -13.09 -6.51
CA ARG A 8 8.12 -12.70 -5.93
C ARG A 8 8.75 -11.41 -6.52
N LEU A 9 7.93 -10.50 -7.01
CA LEU A 9 8.39 -9.20 -7.52
C LEU A 9 9.06 -8.34 -6.43
N LEU A 10 8.53 -8.41 -5.20
CA LEU A 10 9.13 -7.82 -4.01
C LEU A 10 9.81 -8.91 -3.19
N ASP A 11 10.76 -9.64 -3.78
CA ASP A 11 11.54 -10.66 -3.07
C ASP A 11 12.90 -10.07 -2.67
N ARG A 12 13.45 -10.55 -1.55
CA ARG A 12 14.69 -10.03 -0.98
C ARG A 12 15.88 -10.19 -1.93
N ASP A 13 15.86 -11.22 -2.77
CA ASP A 13 16.94 -11.44 -3.74
C ASP A 13 16.85 -10.48 -4.95
N ASN A 14 15.72 -9.78 -5.12
CA ASN A 14 15.41 -8.95 -6.28
C ASN A 14 15.34 -7.44 -5.98
N VAL A 15 15.28 -7.06 -4.70
CA VAL A 15 15.02 -5.68 -4.27
C VAL A 15 16.22 -5.12 -3.52
N ASN A 16 16.69 -3.95 -3.93
CA ASN A 16 17.74 -3.18 -3.28
C ASN A 16 17.22 -1.84 -2.77
N GLU A 17 17.98 -1.22 -1.88
CA GLU A 17 17.79 0.18 -1.53
C GLU A 17 17.95 1.07 -2.78
N GLY A 18 17.01 2.00 -2.94
CA GLY A 18 16.83 2.85 -4.11
C GLY A 18 15.87 2.30 -5.16
N ASP A 19 15.58 0.99 -5.17
CA ASP A 19 14.60 0.44 -6.08
C ASP A 19 13.19 0.93 -5.71
N SER A 20 12.29 0.94 -6.70
CA SER A 20 10.91 1.38 -6.51
C SER A 20 9.92 0.33 -6.93
N PHE A 21 8.83 0.23 -6.18
CA PHE A 21 7.67 -0.56 -6.56
C PHE A 21 6.51 0.36 -6.92
N GLN A 22 5.85 0.10 -8.04
CA GLN A 22 4.78 0.95 -8.54
C GLN A 22 3.57 0.14 -9.03
N LEU A 23 2.38 0.68 -8.78
CA LEU A 23 1.14 0.29 -9.44
C LEU A 23 0.27 1.53 -9.69
N THR A 24 -0.55 1.48 -10.73
CA THR A 24 -1.64 2.43 -10.93
C THR A 24 -2.89 1.89 -10.24
N ALA A 25 -3.59 2.73 -9.48
CA ALA A 25 -4.87 2.41 -8.87
C ALA A 25 -5.95 3.40 -9.33
N ALA A 26 -7.21 2.95 -9.41
CA ALA A 26 -8.35 3.80 -9.69
C ALA A 26 -9.55 3.38 -8.83
N ILE A 27 -10.12 4.33 -8.09
CA ILE A 27 -11.34 4.13 -7.33
C ILE A 27 -12.54 4.25 -8.28
N GLN A 28 -13.38 3.22 -8.31
CA GLN A 28 -14.49 3.08 -9.26
C GLN A 28 -15.82 3.63 -8.72
N GLU A 29 -15.89 3.88 -7.41
CA GLU A 29 -17.11 4.35 -6.74
C GLU A 29 -16.75 5.57 -5.89
N TYR A 30 -17.29 6.74 -6.25
CA TYR A 30 -17.17 7.98 -5.49
C TYR A 30 -18.52 8.73 -5.48
N PRO A 31 -18.94 9.34 -4.35
CA PRO A 31 -18.27 9.33 -3.04
C PRO A 31 -18.27 7.94 -2.40
N LEU A 32 -17.24 7.65 -1.61
CA LEU A 32 -17.17 6.41 -0.85
C LEU A 32 -18.28 6.38 0.21
N SER A 33 -18.91 5.22 0.40
CA SER A 33 -19.90 5.04 1.46
C SER A 33 -19.20 4.89 2.83
N GLY A 34 -19.47 5.84 3.72
CA GLY A 34 -18.91 5.83 5.09
C GLY A 34 -17.45 6.32 5.18
N GLU A 35 -16.95 6.40 6.41
CA GLU A 35 -15.64 7.00 6.70
C GLU A 35 -14.44 6.03 6.57
N GLY A 36 -14.70 4.72 6.41
CA GLY A 36 -13.65 3.68 6.39
C GLY A 36 -12.72 3.72 5.18
N GLY A 37 -13.09 4.48 4.13
CA GLY A 37 -12.31 4.60 2.92
C GLY A 37 -12.15 3.29 2.16
N VAL A 38 -11.10 3.21 1.35
CA VAL A 38 -10.71 2.00 0.60
C VAL A 38 -9.23 1.72 0.80
N SER A 39 -8.76 0.50 0.55
CA SER A 39 -7.36 0.15 0.83
C SER A 39 -6.67 -0.65 -0.25
N VAL A 40 -5.36 -0.45 -0.34
CA VAL A 40 -4.38 -1.34 -0.96
C VAL A 40 -3.49 -1.88 0.15
N ASN A 41 -3.31 -3.19 0.20
CA ASN A 41 -2.65 -3.92 1.28
C ASN A 41 -1.52 -4.79 0.74
N PHE A 42 -0.34 -4.67 1.32
CA PHE A 42 0.81 -5.53 1.05
C PHE A 42 0.78 -6.67 2.07
N LEU A 43 0.64 -7.90 1.57
CA LEU A 43 0.33 -9.07 2.37
C LEU A 43 1.42 -10.13 2.21
N ALA A 44 1.89 -10.70 3.33
CA ALA A 44 2.84 -11.81 3.30
C ALA A 44 2.22 -13.14 2.87
N GLU A 45 0.90 -13.27 3.02
CA GLU A 45 0.18 -14.50 2.71
C GLU A 45 -1.17 -14.20 2.08
N ARG A 46 -1.69 -15.15 1.31
CA ARG A 46 -3.03 -15.04 0.73
C ARG A 46 -4.06 -15.18 1.86
N PRO A 47 -4.96 -14.22 2.07
CA PRO A 47 -5.99 -14.35 3.09
C PRO A 47 -6.92 -15.52 2.78
N LYS A 48 -7.30 -16.27 3.82
CA LYS A 48 -8.34 -17.30 3.70
C LYS A 48 -9.68 -16.61 3.44
N LEU A 49 -10.58 -17.28 2.73
CA LEU A 49 -11.89 -16.71 2.43
C LEU A 49 -12.62 -16.36 3.73
N GLY A 50 -13.04 -15.10 3.86
CA GLY A 50 -13.73 -14.60 5.06
C GLY A 50 -12.85 -14.35 6.27
N VAL A 51 -11.53 -14.55 6.19
CA VAL A 51 -10.59 -14.30 7.28
C VAL A 51 -9.59 -13.22 6.85
N PRO A 52 -9.53 -12.07 7.53
CA PRO A 52 -8.51 -11.06 7.27
C PRO A 52 -7.09 -11.61 7.42
N SER A 53 -6.13 -11.06 6.68
CA SER A 53 -4.73 -11.40 6.93
C SER A 53 -4.35 -10.92 8.34
N PRO A 54 -3.73 -11.78 9.17
CA PRO A 54 -3.22 -11.35 10.47
C PRO A 54 -2.05 -10.38 10.33
N ASN A 55 -1.31 -10.44 9.22
CA ASN A 55 -0.14 -9.60 8.99
C ASN A 55 -0.30 -8.78 7.71
N ILE A 56 -0.40 -7.47 7.87
CA ILE A 56 -0.43 -6.49 6.77
C ILE A 56 0.81 -5.63 6.90
N LEU A 57 1.71 -5.76 5.93
CA LEU A 57 3.02 -5.13 5.97
C LEU A 57 2.88 -3.63 5.73
N PHE A 58 2.02 -3.27 4.77
CA PHE A 58 1.68 -1.90 4.45
C PHE A 58 0.20 -1.81 4.07
N HIS A 59 -0.55 -1.05 4.85
CA HIS A 59 -1.94 -0.68 4.61
C HIS A 59 -1.96 0.76 4.11
N PHE A 60 -2.30 0.94 2.82
CA PHE A 60 -2.49 2.25 2.21
C PHE A 60 -4.00 2.51 2.09
N ASN A 61 -4.55 3.44 2.88
CA ASN A 61 -5.99 3.64 3.01
C ASN A 61 -6.42 5.09 2.78
N PRO A 62 -6.65 5.48 1.51
CA PRO A 62 -7.33 6.73 1.18
C PRO A 62 -8.73 6.76 1.82
N ARG A 63 -9.04 7.87 2.49
CA ARG A 63 -10.33 8.13 3.13
C ARG A 63 -10.86 9.49 2.65
N PRO A 64 -12.20 9.69 2.62
CA PRO A 64 -12.77 11.00 2.34
C PRO A 64 -12.30 12.09 3.31
N ALA A 65 -12.50 13.34 2.91
CA ALA A 65 -12.15 14.55 3.66
C ALA A 65 -10.63 14.76 3.77
N ASN A 66 -9.92 14.53 2.67
CA ASN A 66 -8.49 14.75 2.52
C ASN A 66 -7.65 14.02 3.57
N ARG A 67 -7.88 12.71 3.71
CA ARG A 67 -7.14 11.85 4.65
C ARG A 67 -6.56 10.65 3.94
N LEU A 68 -5.29 10.37 4.22
CA LEU A 68 -4.67 9.09 3.89
C LEU A 68 -4.17 8.48 5.19
N ILE A 69 -4.66 7.28 5.51
CA ILE A 69 -4.17 6.52 6.66
C ILE A 69 -3.21 5.44 6.15
N LEU A 70 -2.01 5.45 6.71
CA LEU A 70 -1.02 4.39 6.53
C LEU A 70 -0.93 3.59 7.83
N ASN A 71 -0.81 2.27 7.74
CA ASN A 71 -0.65 1.43 8.92
C ASN A 71 0.00 0.08 8.57
N SER A 72 0.27 -0.72 9.59
CA SER A 72 0.55 -2.14 9.50
C SER A 72 -0.36 -2.89 10.47
N CYS A 73 -0.61 -4.17 10.21
CA CYS A 73 -1.32 -5.05 11.12
C CYS A 73 -0.36 -6.16 11.53
N VAL A 74 -0.17 -6.37 12.83
CA VAL A 74 0.73 -7.39 13.38
C VAL A 74 -0.11 -8.35 14.21
N ASN A 75 -0.15 -9.62 13.79
CA ASN A 75 -0.93 -10.67 14.44
C ASN A 75 -2.40 -10.28 14.71
N GLY A 76 -3.03 -9.64 13.73
CA GLY A 76 -4.42 -9.19 13.78
C GLY A 76 -4.64 -7.88 14.53
N ARG A 77 -3.57 -7.21 14.98
CA ARG A 77 -3.64 -5.93 15.69
C ARG A 77 -3.08 -4.81 14.83
N TRP A 78 -3.93 -3.85 14.50
CA TRP A 78 -3.51 -2.60 13.89
C TRP A 78 -2.51 -1.87 14.79
N GLN A 79 -1.45 -1.33 14.17
CA GLN A 79 -0.46 -0.52 14.85
C GLN A 79 -0.94 0.94 14.93
N GLN A 80 -0.07 1.83 15.38
CA GLN A 80 -0.37 3.26 15.39
C GLN A 80 -0.61 3.76 13.97
N GLU A 81 -1.75 4.42 13.74
CA GLU A 81 -2.06 5.04 12.44
C GLU A 81 -1.05 6.15 12.14
N HIS A 82 -0.48 6.10 10.95
CA HIS A 82 0.29 7.20 10.37
C HIS A 82 -0.63 7.97 9.43
N GLN A 83 -1.17 9.09 9.93
CA GLN A 83 -2.10 9.91 9.19
C GLN A 83 -1.35 10.97 8.36
N VAL A 84 -1.60 10.96 7.05
CA VAL A 84 -1.17 12.01 6.13
C VAL A 84 -2.36 12.95 5.89
N THR A 85 -2.11 14.25 6.09
CA THR A 85 -3.02 15.35 5.78
C THR A 85 -2.28 16.43 4.99
N GLY A 86 -3.00 17.39 4.44
CA GLY A 86 -2.45 18.34 3.46
C GLY A 86 -2.48 17.76 2.04
N ASN A 87 -2.20 18.60 1.03
CA ASN A 87 -2.53 18.35 -0.38
C ASN A 87 -4.04 18.15 -0.65
N ASP A 88 -4.43 18.16 -1.92
CA ASP A 88 -5.77 17.76 -2.37
C ASP A 88 -5.84 16.23 -2.49
N LEU A 89 -5.82 15.53 -1.36
CA LEU A 89 -5.81 14.07 -1.32
C LEU A 89 -7.08 13.47 -1.92
N ASP A 90 -8.23 14.13 -1.76
CA ASP A 90 -9.47 13.66 -2.39
C ASP A 90 -9.34 13.73 -3.92
N GLY A 91 -8.83 14.83 -4.47
CA GLY A 91 -8.53 14.96 -5.89
C GLY A 91 -7.50 13.92 -6.37
N MET A 92 -6.38 13.81 -5.66
CA MET A 92 -5.26 12.94 -6.02
C MET A 92 -5.57 11.45 -5.92
N LEU A 93 -6.39 11.02 -4.96
CA LEU A 93 -6.57 9.59 -4.63
C LEU A 93 -7.98 9.07 -4.88
N LEU A 94 -9.01 9.93 -4.80
CA LEU A 94 -10.41 9.50 -4.84
C LEU A 94 -11.12 9.84 -6.15
N GLN A 95 -10.70 10.90 -6.83
CA GLN A 95 -11.42 11.43 -8.01
C GLN A 95 -10.76 11.06 -9.34
N THR A 96 -9.47 10.73 -9.34
CA THR A 96 -8.73 10.32 -10.55
C THR A 96 -7.89 9.07 -10.30
N PRO A 97 -7.56 8.29 -11.35
CA PRO A 97 -6.52 7.27 -11.26
C PRO A 97 -5.19 7.88 -10.78
N PHE A 98 -4.43 7.10 -10.04
CA PHE A 98 -3.16 7.55 -9.48
C PHE A 98 -2.11 6.44 -9.49
N ASP A 99 -0.85 6.82 -9.63
CA ASP A 99 0.30 5.94 -9.47
C ASP A 99 0.76 5.96 -8.02
N LEU A 100 0.55 4.84 -7.32
CA LEU A 100 1.18 4.58 -6.04
C LEU A 100 2.57 4.01 -6.31
N LYS A 101 3.60 4.77 -5.90
CA LYS A 101 4.99 4.34 -5.91
C LYS A 101 5.53 4.33 -4.48
N ILE A 102 6.20 3.24 -4.11
CA ILE A 102 7.06 3.21 -2.92
C ILE A 102 8.51 3.12 -3.36
N GLN A 103 9.37 3.97 -2.81
CA GLN A 103 10.82 3.93 -3.03
C GLN A 103 11.49 3.38 -1.79
N ILE A 104 12.23 2.29 -1.94
CA ILE A 104 12.80 1.55 -0.82
C ILE A 104 14.01 2.30 -0.27
N LEU A 105 13.93 2.72 1.00
CA LEU A 105 15.04 3.34 1.71
C LEU A 105 15.89 2.30 2.42
N THR A 106 15.26 1.36 3.12
CA THR A 106 15.95 0.28 3.85
C THR A 106 15.22 -1.04 3.74
N VAL A 107 15.97 -2.13 3.58
CA VAL A 107 15.47 -3.52 3.65
C VAL A 107 16.17 -4.26 4.78
N GLY A 108 15.59 -4.21 5.98
CA GLY A 108 16.08 -4.93 7.15
C GLY A 108 15.52 -6.36 7.25
N ASP A 109 16.10 -7.15 8.16
CA ASP A 109 15.63 -8.51 8.46
C ASP A 109 14.26 -8.54 9.15
N THR A 110 13.90 -7.46 9.84
CA THR A 110 12.65 -7.36 10.63
C THR A 110 11.76 -6.21 10.19
N GLU A 111 12.27 -5.24 9.46
CA GLU A 111 11.56 -4.00 9.13
C GLU A 111 12.05 -3.43 7.80
N SER A 112 11.28 -2.51 7.25
CA SER A 112 11.68 -1.76 6.06
C SER A 112 11.15 -0.34 6.15
N GLU A 113 11.91 0.59 5.61
CA GLU A 113 11.51 1.97 5.46
C GLU A 113 11.44 2.34 3.98
N PHE A 114 10.41 3.09 3.59
CA PHE A 114 10.23 3.52 2.22
C PHE A 114 9.49 4.85 2.15
N GLU A 115 9.75 5.59 1.09
CA GLU A 115 9.03 6.81 0.75
C GLU A 115 7.77 6.46 -0.06
N VAL A 116 6.67 7.16 0.18
CA VAL A 116 5.39 6.97 -0.50
C VAL A 116 5.13 8.16 -1.40
N TYR A 117 4.95 7.87 -2.69
CA TYR A 117 4.67 8.85 -3.74
C TYR A 117 3.33 8.57 -4.40
N ILE A 118 2.64 9.65 -4.77
CA ILE A 118 1.42 9.62 -5.58
C ILE A 118 1.62 10.52 -6.78
N ASN A 119 1.57 9.95 -7.99
CA ASN A 119 1.86 10.67 -9.24
C ASN A 119 3.18 11.47 -9.14
N ASP A 120 4.24 10.80 -8.65
CA ASP A 120 5.57 11.37 -8.38
C ASP A 120 5.64 12.49 -7.33
N VAL A 121 4.54 12.83 -6.67
CA VAL A 121 4.51 13.74 -5.51
C VAL A 121 4.83 12.95 -4.25
N PHE A 122 5.92 13.32 -3.56
CA PHE A 122 6.25 12.77 -2.24
C PHE A 122 5.16 13.12 -1.23
N LEU A 123 4.65 12.12 -0.51
CA LEU A 123 3.69 12.33 0.57
C LEU A 123 4.31 12.18 1.95
N THR A 124 5.03 11.07 2.17
CA THR A 124 5.60 10.74 3.48
C THR A 124 6.61 9.60 3.36
N THR A 125 7.45 9.46 4.38
CA THR A 125 8.17 8.22 4.67
C THR A 125 7.30 7.33 5.58
N PHE A 126 7.34 6.01 5.37
CA PHE A 126 6.65 5.03 6.20
C PHE A 126 7.62 3.91 6.60
N ARG A 127 7.56 3.50 7.86
CA ARG A 127 8.33 2.37 8.41
C ARG A 127 7.39 1.20 8.68
N SER A 128 7.57 0.11 7.95
CA SER A 128 6.87 -1.14 8.20
C SER A 128 7.61 -1.94 9.29
N PRO A 129 6.90 -2.50 10.29
CA PRO A 129 7.47 -3.43 11.27
C PRO A 129 7.70 -4.83 10.68
N PHE A 130 7.84 -4.92 9.35
CA PHE A 130 8.11 -6.12 8.59
C PHE A 130 9.07 -5.80 7.44
N PRO A 131 9.85 -6.78 6.96
CA PRO A 131 10.53 -6.65 5.68
C PRO A 131 9.49 -6.52 4.56
N ILE A 132 9.50 -5.42 3.80
CA ILE A 132 8.56 -5.22 2.70
C ILE A 132 8.74 -6.27 1.60
N THR A 133 9.93 -6.86 1.54
CA THR A 133 10.30 -7.99 0.67
C THR A 133 9.63 -9.31 1.04
N ASN A 134 8.84 -9.35 2.11
CA ASN A 134 7.97 -10.48 2.41
C ASN A 134 6.61 -10.34 1.71
N THR A 135 6.38 -9.30 0.91
CA THR A 135 5.11 -9.09 0.20
C THR A 135 4.90 -10.14 -0.90
N MET A 136 3.92 -11.01 -0.70
CA MET A 136 3.54 -12.05 -1.66
C MET A 136 2.27 -11.71 -2.44
N PHE A 137 1.40 -10.86 -1.89
CA PHE A 137 0.14 -10.47 -2.51
C PHE A 137 -0.16 -8.99 -2.29
N ILE A 138 -0.81 -8.38 -3.28
CA ILE A 138 -1.48 -7.08 -3.12
C ILE A 138 -2.98 -7.35 -2.99
N GLY A 139 -3.54 -7.05 -1.82
CA GLY A 139 -4.97 -7.07 -1.57
C GLY A 139 -5.56 -5.67 -1.75
N PHE A 140 -6.77 -5.56 -2.31
CA PHE A 140 -7.40 -4.25 -2.50
C PHE A 140 -8.92 -4.29 -2.37
N SER A 141 -9.51 -3.17 -1.93
CA SER A 141 -10.95 -3.03 -1.79
C SER A 141 -11.68 -3.33 -3.12
N PRO A 142 -12.89 -3.92 -3.09
CA PRO A 142 -13.64 -4.24 -4.32
C PRO A 142 -13.88 -3.06 -5.26
N SER A 143 -13.94 -1.84 -4.73
CA SER A 143 -14.12 -0.58 -5.45
C SER A 143 -12.82 -0.02 -6.04
N ILE A 144 -11.67 -0.71 -5.89
CA ILE A 144 -10.40 -0.33 -6.51
C ILE A 144 -10.13 -1.24 -7.71
N ARG A 145 -9.67 -0.66 -8.82
CA ARG A 145 -8.94 -1.39 -9.87
C ARG A 145 -7.46 -1.04 -9.77
N ILE A 146 -6.60 -2.02 -10.00
CA ILE A 146 -5.15 -1.81 -10.08
C ILE A 146 -4.59 -2.32 -11.40
N SER A 147 -3.49 -1.72 -11.86
CA SER A 147 -2.65 -2.28 -12.91
C SER A 147 -1.84 -3.47 -12.39
N MET A 148 -1.19 -4.19 -13.30
CA MET A 148 -0.10 -5.10 -12.93
C MET A 148 0.99 -4.31 -12.22
N PRO A 149 1.40 -4.70 -11.00
CA PRO A 149 2.48 -4.04 -10.30
C PRO A 149 3.84 -4.27 -10.95
N ARG A 150 4.78 -3.35 -10.76
CA ARG A 150 6.11 -3.37 -11.36
C ARG A 150 7.19 -3.01 -10.35
N LEU A 151 8.33 -3.68 -10.46
CA LEU A 151 9.58 -3.28 -9.82
C LEU A 151 10.37 -2.44 -10.82
N LEU A 152 10.84 -1.29 -10.37
CA LEU A 152 11.68 -0.35 -11.09
C LEU A 152 13.05 -0.38 -10.41
N LEU A 153 14.04 -0.85 -11.14
CA LEU A 153 15.41 -0.90 -10.66
C LEU A 153 16.03 0.50 -10.78
N LYS A 154 16.87 0.87 -9.82
CA LYS A 154 17.65 2.11 -9.85
C LYS A 154 18.60 2.22 -11.05
#